data_AF-A0AAW0M562-F1
#
_entry.id   AF-A0AAW0M562-F1
#
_cell.length_a   1.000
_cell.length_b   1.000
_cell.length_c   1.000
_cell.angle_alpha   90.00
_cell.angle_beta   90.00
_cell.angle_gamma   90.00
#
_symmetry.space_group_name_H-M   'P 1'
#
loop_
_entity.id
_entity.type
_entity.pdbx_description
1 polymer ?
#
loop_
_entity_poly.entity_id
_entity_poly.type
_entity_poly.pdbx_seq_one_letter_code
_entity_poly.pdbx_strand_id
1 'polypeptide(L)'
;MGRVELLHCFTSDHRPLLPTLDPNGESKKWKCKPFRFEAMWTADSGCRNTVARAWATHVDGTPMHIAAMKLKSYKKKLKKWSRPHFSNVKKQ
;
A
#
# COMPACT_ATOMS: atom_id res chain seq x y z
N MET A 1 10.42 -15.71 -10.44
CA MET A 1 10.44 -15.23 -11.84
C MET A 1 9.27 -15.90 -12.52
N GLY A 2 8.26 -15.16 -13.00
CA GLY A 2 7.10 -15.79 -13.64
C GLY A 2 7.52 -16.43 -14.97
N ARG A 3 7.03 -17.65 -15.25
CA ARG A 3 7.14 -18.25 -16.58
C ARG A 3 5.88 -17.93 -17.38
N VAL A 4 6.03 -17.81 -18.68
CA VAL A 4 4.92 -17.67 -19.62
C VAL A 4 5.02 -18.85 -20.59
N GLU A 5 3.96 -19.62 -20.70
CA GLU A 5 3.84 -20.71 -21.65
C GLU A 5 2.94 -20.29 -22.80
N LEU A 6 3.34 -20.64 -24.02
CA LEU A 6 2.53 -20.43 -25.21
C LEU A 6 1.69 -21.69 -25.44
N LEU A 7 0.37 -21.53 -25.45
CA LEU A 7 -0.52 -22.63 -25.78
C LEU A 7 -0.62 -22.75 -27.30
N HIS A 8 -0.29 -23.92 -27.82
CA HIS A 8 -0.44 -24.23 -29.24
C HIS A 8 -1.77 -24.93 -29.47
N CYS A 9 -2.60 -24.39 -30.37
CA CYS A 9 -3.82 -25.01 -30.81
C CYS A 9 -3.65 -25.47 -32.26
N PHE A 10 -3.88 -26.75 -32.56
CA PHE A 10 -3.72 -27.26 -33.92
C PHE A 10 -4.77 -26.73 -34.91
N THR A 11 -5.87 -26.17 -34.40
CA THR A 11 -6.99 -25.64 -35.21
C THR A 11 -7.00 -24.11 -35.30
N SER A 12 -6.04 -23.43 -34.67
CA SER A 12 -5.98 -21.96 -34.68
C SER A 12 -4.54 -21.47 -34.55
N ASP A 13 -4.19 -20.48 -35.36
CA ASP A 13 -2.93 -19.76 -35.31
C ASP A 13 -2.83 -18.77 -34.13
N HIS A 14 -3.90 -18.59 -33.37
CA HIS A 14 -3.85 -17.89 -32.10
C HIS A 14 -2.98 -18.66 -31.10
N ARG A 15 -2.01 -17.95 -30.50
CA ARG A 15 -1.14 -18.48 -29.44
C ARG A 15 -1.42 -17.76 -28.12
N PRO A 16 -2.46 -18.15 -27.37
CA PRO A 16 -2.74 -17.57 -26.07
C PRO A 16 -1.51 -17.70 -25.16
N LEU A 17 -1.18 -16.60 -24.49
CA LEU A 17 -0.15 -16.56 -23.46
C LEU A 17 -0.78 -17.04 -22.14
N LEU A 18 -0.27 -18.13 -21.57
CA LEU A 18 -0.65 -18.59 -20.24
C LEU A 18 0.45 -18.17 -19.25
N PRO A 19 0.23 -17.11 -18.44
CA PRO A 19 1.16 -16.75 -17.39
C PRO A 19 1.05 -17.75 -16.23
N THR A 20 2.14 -18.45 -15.92
CA THR A 20 2.23 -19.25 -14.70
C THR A 20 2.43 -18.29 -13.53
N LEU A 21 1.36 -18.08 -12.76
CA LEU A 21 1.42 -17.28 -11.56
C LEU A 21 2.23 -18.05 -10.51
N ASP A 22 3.40 -17.52 -10.16
CA ASP A 22 4.14 -17.98 -9.00
C ASP A 22 3.25 -17.75 -7.76
N PRO A 23 2.79 -18.79 -7.05
CA PRO A 23 1.93 -18.63 -5.87
C PRO A 23 2.62 -17.83 -4.77
N ASN A 24 3.96 -17.79 -4.76
CA ASN A 24 4.75 -16.92 -3.89
C ASN A 24 4.91 -15.49 -4.44
N GLY A 25 4.68 -15.28 -5.74
CA GLY A 25 4.63 -13.99 -6.40
C GLY A 25 3.37 -13.18 -6.06
N GLU A 26 2.21 -13.84 -5.95
CA GLU A 26 0.95 -13.20 -5.54
C GLU A 26 1.01 -12.72 -4.08
N SER A 27 1.56 -13.55 -3.19
CA SER A 27 1.80 -13.17 -1.79
C SER A 27 2.74 -11.96 -1.67
N LYS A 28 3.72 -11.83 -2.59
CA LYS A 28 4.63 -10.68 -2.68
C LYS A 28 3.92 -9.40 -3.14
N LYS A 29 2.98 -9.49 -4.08
CA LYS A 29 2.20 -8.32 -4.55
C LYS A 29 1.36 -7.71 -3.42
N TRP A 30 0.77 -8.54 -2.56
CA TRP A 30 0.00 -8.05 -1.41
C TRP A 30 0.86 -7.28 -0.38
N LYS A 31 2.12 -7.70 -0.21
CA LYS A 31 3.07 -7.05 0.71
C LYS A 31 3.48 -5.64 0.27
N CYS A 32 3.38 -5.32 -1.02
CA CYS A 32 3.81 -4.04 -1.59
C CYS A 32 2.66 -3.05 -1.85
N LYS A 33 1.51 -3.17 -1.18
CA LYS A 33 0.41 -2.21 -1.40
C LYS A 33 0.83 -0.80 -0.94
N PRO A 34 0.77 0.22 -1.83
CA PRO A 34 1.10 1.58 -1.46
C PRO A 34 0.15 2.08 -0.37
N PHE A 35 0.65 2.98 0.48
CA PHE A 35 -0.20 3.66 1.43
C PHE A 35 -1.11 4.64 0.67
N ARG A 36 -2.42 4.57 0.96
CA ARG A 36 -3.42 5.49 0.45
C ARG A 36 -4.08 6.16 1.64
N PHE A 37 -4.21 7.48 1.57
CA PHE A 37 -5.06 8.22 2.50
C PHE A 37 -6.50 8.10 2.02
N GLU A 38 -7.42 7.79 2.92
CA GLU A 38 -8.84 7.65 2.58
C GLU A 38 -9.58 8.88 3.10
N ALA A 39 -10.38 9.53 2.23
CA ALA A 39 -11.07 10.77 2.58
C ALA A 39 -11.96 10.61 3.82
N MET A 40 -12.57 9.43 4.01
CA MET A 40 -13.40 9.13 5.18
C MET A 40 -12.67 9.32 6.52
N TRP A 41 -11.33 9.21 6.55
CA TRP A 41 -10.56 9.41 7.78
C TRP A 41 -10.69 10.83 8.33
N THR A 42 -10.95 11.84 7.48
CA THR A 42 -11.08 13.23 7.95
C THR A 42 -12.33 13.47 8.78
N ALA A 43 -13.34 12.59 8.69
CA ALA A 43 -14.54 12.67 9.51
C ALA A 43 -14.30 12.20 10.97
N ASP A 44 -13.25 11.42 11.20
CA ASP A 44 -12.90 10.92 12.53
C ASP A 44 -11.86 11.83 13.21
N SER A 45 -12.15 12.24 14.45
CA SER A 45 -11.25 13.11 15.23
C SER A 45 -9.90 12.45 15.54
N GLY A 46 -9.87 11.11 15.60
CA GLY A 46 -8.67 10.29 15.74
C GLY A 46 -7.68 10.48 14.59
N CYS A 47 -8.15 10.79 13.38
CA CYS A 47 -7.27 11.15 12.26
C CYS A 47 -6.53 12.45 12.57
N ARG A 48 -7.27 13.54 12.83
CA ARG A 48 -6.69 14.86 13.13
C ARG A 48 -5.73 14.80 14.32
N ASN A 49 -6.10 14.11 15.39
CA ASN A 49 -5.27 13.91 16.58
C ASN A 49 -3.99 13.13 16.26
N THR A 50 -4.08 12.09 15.43
CA THR A 50 -2.91 11.30 15.02
C THR A 50 -1.97 12.12 14.15
N VAL A 51 -2.48 12.94 13.23
CA VAL A 51 -1.67 13.85 12.40
C VAL A 51 -0.97 14.90 13.25
N ALA A 52 -1.69 15.59 14.15
CA ALA A 52 -1.12 16.61 15.01
C ALA A 52 0.04 16.05 15.86
N ARG A 53 -0.16 14.89 16.49
CA ARG A 53 0.88 14.20 17.27
C ARG A 53 2.03 13.67 16.40
N ALA A 54 1.79 13.37 15.13
CA ALA A 54 2.87 13.04 14.20
C ALA A 54 3.73 14.27 13.87
N TRP A 55 3.09 15.42 13.68
CA TRP A 55 3.73 16.66 13.26
C TRP A 55 4.52 17.38 14.35
N ALA A 56 4.08 17.22 15.60
CA ALA A 56 4.74 17.75 16.79
C ALA A 56 6.05 17.03 17.15
N THR A 57 6.42 15.97 16.42
CA THR A 57 7.69 15.27 16.68
C THR A 57 8.87 16.15 16.27
N HIS A 58 9.80 16.39 17.20
CA HIS A 58 11.06 17.09 16.92
C HIS A 58 11.93 16.23 16.01
N VAL A 59 12.50 16.85 14.97
CA VAL A 59 13.42 16.23 14.03
C VAL A 59 14.48 17.26 13.68
N ASP A 60 15.73 16.87 13.84
CA ASP A 60 16.90 17.69 13.49
C ASP A 60 17.33 17.44 12.04
N GLY A 61 17.95 18.44 11.42
CA GLY A 61 18.58 18.33 10.10
C GLY A 61 18.11 19.41 9.12
N THR A 62 18.36 19.18 7.83
CA THR A 62 17.95 20.13 6.78
C THR A 62 16.43 20.18 6.64
N PRO A 63 15.85 21.28 6.13
CA PRO A 63 14.39 21.39 5.96
C PRO A 63 13.77 20.23 5.18
N MET A 64 14.45 19.74 4.13
CA MET A 64 13.98 18.59 3.35
C MET A 64 14.06 17.28 4.14
N HIS A 65 15.11 17.08 4.93
CA HIS A 65 15.22 15.92 5.83
C HIS A 65 14.11 15.92 6.88
N ILE A 66 13.86 17.07 7.51
CA ILE A 66 12.79 17.25 8.50
C ILE A 66 11.44 16.92 7.88
N ALA A 67 11.13 17.47 6.70
CA ALA A 67 9.88 17.20 5.99
C ALA A 67 9.71 15.71 5.67
N ALA A 68 10.74 15.07 5.10
CA ALA A 68 10.70 13.65 4.76
C ALA A 68 10.48 12.75 6.00
N MET A 69 11.16 13.06 7.10
CA MET A 69 11.03 12.32 8.36
C MET A 69 9.66 12.50 9.00
N LYS A 70 9.11 13.73 8.98
CA LYS A 70 7.75 14.00 9.45
C LYS A 70 6.71 13.27 8.61
N LEU A 71 6.83 13.27 7.29
CA LEU A 71 5.94 12.50 6.39
C LEU A 71 6.03 10.99 6.64
N LYS A 72 7.24 10.46 6.86
CA LYS A 72 7.45 9.03 7.19
C LYS A 72 6.82 8.66 8.53
N SER A 73 6.98 9.52 9.55
CA SER A 73 6.37 9.36 10.87
C SER A 73 4.84 9.42 10.81
N TYR A 74 4.30 10.42 10.11
CA TYR A 74 2.88 10.59 9.81
C TYR A 74 2.29 9.33 9.17
N LYS A 75 2.87 8.86 8.06
CA LYS A 75 2.43 7.65 7.35
C LYS A 75 2.39 6.42 8.27
N LYS A 76 3.42 6.24 9.11
CA LYS A 76 3.51 5.12 10.05
C LYS A 76 2.42 5.20 11.13
N LYS A 77 2.26 6.36 11.76
CA LYS A 77 1.28 6.59 12.83
C LYS A 77 -0.15 6.43 12.31
N LEU A 78 -0.44 6.98 11.13
CA LEU A 78 -1.76 6.89 10.51
C LEU A 78 -2.11 5.47 10.06
N LYS A 79 -1.16 4.75 9.46
CA LYS A 79 -1.36 3.32 9.12
C LYS A 79 -1.58 2.44 10.34
N LYS A 80 -0.96 2.76 11.48
CA LYS A 80 -1.19 2.04 12.75
C LYS A 80 -2.58 2.35 13.30
N TRP A 81 -2.99 3.60 13.27
CA TRP A 81 -4.30 4.04 13.75
C TRP A 81 -5.45 3.50 12.87
N SER A 82 -5.34 3.60 11.54
CA SER A 82 -6.44 3.19 10.65
C SER A 82 -6.63 1.68 10.56
N ARG A 83 -5.61 0.87 10.87
CA ARG A 83 -5.70 -0.60 10.83
C ARG A 83 -6.85 -1.17 11.67
N PRO A 84 -6.98 -0.90 12.97
CA PRO A 84 -8.10 -1.42 13.76
C PRO A 84 -9.43 -0.73 13.47
N HIS A 85 -9.43 0.56 13.11
CA HIS A 85 -10.67 1.35 12.94
C HIS A 85 -11.34 1.12 11.58
N PHE A 86 -10.57 0.81 10.53
CA PHE A 86 -11.06 0.73 9.15
C PHE A 86 -10.59 -0.54 8.40
N SER A 87 -10.08 -1.56 9.10
CA SER A 87 -9.64 -2.83 8.48
C SER A 87 -10.72 -3.53 7.65
N ASN A 88 -12.00 -3.36 8.01
CA ASN A 88 -13.12 -4.01 7.33
C ASN A 88 -13.65 -3.25 6.10
N VAL A 89 -13.23 -2.01 5.86
CA VAL A 89 -13.64 -1.24 4.66
C VAL A 89 -13.07 -1.88 3.37
N LYS A 90 -12.11 -2.81 3.49
CA LYS A 90 -11.45 -3.50 2.37
C LYS A 90 -11.99 -4.91 2.08
N LYS A 91 -13.10 -5.30 2.72
CA LYS A 91 -13.73 -6.62 2.60
C LYS A 91 -15.09 -6.62 1.88
N GLN A 92 -15.49 -5.51 1.25
CA GLN A 92 -16.65 -5.48 0.34
C GLN A 92 -16.19 -5.49 -1.11
#